data_AF-A0A5K1AYZ2-F1
#
_entry.id   AF-A0A5K1AYZ2-F1
#
_cell.length_a   1.000
_cell.length_b   1.000
_cell.length_c   1.000
_cell.angle_alpha   90.00
_cell.angle_beta   90.00
_cell.angle_gamma   90.00
#
_symmetry.space_group_name_H-M   'P 1'
#
loop_
_entity.id
_entity.type
_entity.pdbx_description
1 polymer ?
#
loop_
_entity_poly.entity_id
_entity_poly.type
_entity_poly.pdbx_seq_one_letter_code
_entity_poly.pdbx_strand_id
1 'polypeptide(L)' 'ENDPHDGKRKCEALWPIFRINHQKSRYIFDLYYRRKEISAELYEFCLDQGYADRNLVAKWKK' A
#
# COMPACT_ATOMS: atom_id res chain seq x y z
N GLU A 1 2.10 -12.69 -7.27
CA GLU A 1 3.47 -13.19 -7.44
C GLU A 1 3.65 -14.04 -8.68
N ASN A 2 2.72 -14.95 -9.01
CA ASN A 2 2.85 -15.83 -10.18
C ASN A 2 2.31 -15.21 -11.49
N ASP A 3 2.81 -14.02 -11.88
CA ASP A 3 2.56 -13.47 -13.22
C ASP A 3 3.69 -13.94 -14.14
N PRO A 4 3.42 -14.71 -15.21
CA PRO A 4 4.46 -15.18 -16.11
C PRO A 4 5.18 -13.96 -16.72
N HIS A 5 6.51 -13.96 -16.65
CA HIS A 5 7.39 -12.90 -17.15
C HIS A 5 7.46 -12.80 -18.68
N ASP A 6 6.46 -13.34 -19.38
CA ASP A 6 6.52 -13.54 -20.83
C ASP A 6 6.51 -12.20 -21.55
N GLY A 7 7.69 -11.76 -22.01
CA GLY A 7 7.90 -10.56 -22.83
C GLY A 7 8.06 -9.23 -22.09
N LYS A 8 7.94 -9.16 -20.76
CA LYS A 8 8.08 -7.90 -20.00
C LYS A 8 9.55 -7.56 -19.73
N ARG A 9 9.92 -6.26 -19.77
CA ARG A 9 11.26 -5.84 -19.35
C ARG A 9 11.47 -6.14 -17.87
N LYS A 10 12.71 -6.41 -17.45
CA LYS A 10 13.07 -6.70 -16.04
C LYS A 10 12.50 -5.66 -15.05
N CYS A 11 12.43 -4.38 -15.44
CA CYS A 11 11.85 -3.33 -14.61
C CYS A 11 10.32 -3.39 -14.55
N GLU A 12 9.67 -3.76 -15.65
CA GLU A 12 8.19 -3.79 -15.79
C GLU A 12 7.57 -4.94 -15.01
N ALA A 13 8.32 -6.03 -14.84
CA ALA A 13 7.95 -7.14 -13.97
C ALA A 13 7.63 -6.72 -12.53
N LEU A 14 8.30 -5.68 -12.03
CA LEU A 14 8.11 -5.19 -10.65
C LEU A 14 6.97 -4.17 -10.53
N TRP A 15 6.53 -3.55 -11.63
CA TRP A 15 5.50 -2.50 -11.60
C TRP A 15 4.19 -2.96 -10.96
N PRO A 16 3.66 -4.18 -11.24
CA PRO A 16 2.46 -4.67 -10.57
C PRO A 16 2.61 -4.76 -9.05
N ILE A 17 3.80 -5.13 -8.56
CA ILE A 17 4.09 -5.24 -7.13
C ILE A 17 3.99 -3.86 -6.47
N PHE A 18 4.65 -2.85 -7.04
CA PHE A 18 4.57 -1.49 -6.53
C PHE A 18 3.14 -0.91 -6.64
N ARG A 19 2.42 -1.24 -7.71
CA ARG A 19 1.02 -0.83 -7.89
C ARG A 19 0.11 -1.40 -6.80
N ILE A 20 0.25 -2.69 -6.49
CA ILE A 20 -0.52 -3.36 -5.43
C ILE A 20 -0.15 -2.77 -4.06
N ASN A 21 1.14 -2.60 -3.76
CA ASN A 21 1.58 -2.01 -2.48
C ASN A 21 1.01 -0.59 -2.28
N HIS A 22 1.05 0.22 -3.34
CA HIS A 22 0.48 1.56 -3.35
C HIS A 22 -1.04 1.52 -3.11
N GLN A 23 -1.77 0.66 -3.82
CA GLN A 23 -3.22 0.53 -3.68
C GLN A 23 -3.64 0.11 -2.27
N LYS A 24 -2.98 -0.90 -1.69
CA LYS A 24 -3.23 -1.36 -0.31
C LYS A 24 -3.01 -0.24 0.70
N SER A 25 -1.86 0.42 0.62
CA SER A 25 -1.52 1.53 1.51
C SER A 25 -2.49 2.70 1.37
N ARG A 26 -2.93 2.99 0.13
CA ARG A 26 -3.87 4.07 -0.15
C ARG A 26 -5.27 3.79 0.42
N TYR A 27 -5.71 2.55 0.34
CA TYR A 27 -7.00 2.14 0.89
C TYR A 27 -7.08 2.37 2.40
N ILE A 28 -6.07 1.90 3.15
CA ILE A 28 -5.99 2.08 4.61
C ILE A 28 -5.87 3.57 4.97
N PHE A 29 -5.05 4.32 4.22
CA PHE A 29 -4.92 5.77 4.41
C PHE A 29 -6.25 6.51 4.23
N ASP A 30 -6.98 6.23 3.15
CA ASP A 30 -8.26 6.88 2.86
C ASP A 30 -9.33 6.52 3.90
N LEU A 31 -9.36 5.28 4.38
CA LEU A 31 -10.27 4.84 5.45
C LEU A 31 -10.04 5.60 6.76
N TYR A 32 -8.78 5.84 7.15
CA TYR A 32 -8.46 6.53 8.39
C TYR A 32 -8.53 8.06 8.27
N TYR A 33 -7.89 8.64 7.26
CA TYR A 33 -7.74 10.09 7.15
C TYR A 33 -8.91 10.79 6.48
N ARG A 34 -9.52 10.18 5.45
CA ARG A 34 -10.61 10.82 4.68
C ARG A 34 -11.97 10.43 5.22
N ARG A 35 -12.22 9.13 5.34
CA ARG A 35 -13.55 8.59 5.73
C ARG A 35 -13.72 8.45 7.24
N LYS A 36 -12.62 8.29 7.99
CA LYS A 36 -12.61 8.09 9.45
C LYS A 36 -13.46 6.88 9.90
N GLU A 37 -13.47 5.82 9.11
CA GLU A 37 -14.25 4.60 9.36
C GLU A 37 -13.55 3.61 10.29
N ILE A 38 -12.23 3.77 10.51
CA ILE A 38 -11.42 2.90 11.37
C ILE A 38 -10.85 3.64 12.58
N SER A 39 -10.69 2.93 13.69
CA SER A 39 -10.05 3.47 14.90
C SER A 39 -8.54 3.65 14.71
N ALA A 40 -7.94 4.52 15.53
CA ALA A 40 -6.50 4.75 15.52
C ALA A 40 -5.71 3.48 15.88
N GLU A 41 -6.23 2.66 16.80
CA GLU A 41 -5.61 1.39 17.19
C GLU A 41 -5.58 0.39 16.02
N LEU A 42 -6.68 0.26 15.28
CA LEU A 42 -6.74 -0.61 14.11
C LEU A 42 -5.82 -0.10 12.99
N TYR A 43 -5.73 1.21 12.82
CA TYR A 43 -4.82 1.82 11.84
C TYR A 43 -3.35 1.53 12.16
N GLU A 44 -2.90 1.70 13.41
CA GLU A 44 -1.53 1.37 13.81
C GLU A 44 -1.26 -0.14 13.71
N PHE A 45 -2.21 -1.00 14.09
CA PHE A 45 -2.09 -2.44 13.87
C PHE A 45 -1.85 -2.80 12.40
N CYS A 46 -2.60 -2.16 11.48
CA CYS A 46 -2.41 -2.37 10.05
C CYS A 46 -1.03 -1.91 9.55
N LEU A 47 -0.46 -0.87 10.14
CA LEU A 47 0.90 -0.42 9.83
C LEU A 47 1.96 -1.39 10.36
N ASP A 48 1.80 -1.89 11.58
CA ASP A 48 2.76 -2.78 12.23
C ASP A 48 2.79 -4.18 11.60
N GLN A 49 1.64 -4.68 11.14
CA GLN A 49 1.56 -5.94 10.39
C GLN A 49 1.99 -5.81 8.92
N GLY A 50 2.34 -4.60 8.46
CA GLY A 50 2.79 -4.37 7.08
C GLY A 50 1.67 -4.40 6.03
N TYR A 51 0.39 -4.22 6.42
CA TYR A 51 -0.71 -4.07 5.47
C TYR A 51 -0.69 -2.71 4.75
N ALA A 52 -0.10 -1.69 5.38
CA ALA A 52 0.17 -0.39 4.79
C ALA A 52 1.62 0.04 5.04
N ASP A 53 2.20 0.74 4.07
CA ASP A 53 3.58 1.22 4.14
C ASP A 53 3.67 2.54 4.92
N ARG A 54 4.30 2.49 6.10
CA ARG A 54 4.48 3.64 7.01
C ARG A 54 5.23 4.80 6.36
N ASN A 55 6.26 4.50 5.55
CA ASN A 55 7.07 5.52 4.88
C ASN A 55 6.29 6.18 3.74
N LEU A 56 5.56 5.38 2.95
CA LEU A 56 4.72 5.91 1.87
C LEU A 56 3.60 6.79 2.42
N VAL A 57 2.94 6.35 3.48
CA VAL A 57 1.89 7.13 4.14
C VAL A 57 2.43 8.43 4.72
N ALA A 58 3.63 8.43 5.31
CA ALA A 58 4.27 9.66 5.77
C ALA A 58 4.51 10.67 4.62
N LYS A 59 4.78 10.20 3.40
CA LYS A 59 4.92 11.08 2.23
C LYS A 59 3.62 11.73 1.78
N TRP A 60 2.46 11.11 1.99
CA TRP A 60 1.16 11.70 1.65
C TRP A 60 0.62 12.68 2.69
N LYS A 61 1.16 12.64 3.91
CA LYS A 61 0.83 13.61 4.96
C LYS A 61 1.59 14.93 4.82
N LYS A 62 2.69 14.91 4.07
CA LYS A 62 3.45 16.11 3.71
C LYS A 62 2.72 16.88 2.62
#